data_AF-A0A6V7R6D0-F1
#
_entry.id   AF-A0A6V7R6D0-F1
#
_cell.length_a   1.000
_cell.length_b   1.000
_cell.length_c   1.000
_cell.angle_alpha   90.00
_cell.angle_beta   90.00
_cell.angle_gamma   90.00
#
_symmetry.space_group_name_H-M   'P 1'
#
loop_
_entity.id
_entity.type
_entity.pdbx_description
1 polymer ?
#
loop_
_entity_poly.entity_id
_entity_poly.type
_entity_poly.pdbx_seq_one_letter_code
_entity_poly.pdbx_strand_id
1 'polypeptide(L)'
;MTRVILILLLFIQMLFFINFTLNEGILFFNIYIWVSVALISIVAGARDFMKEQVSRESTQLQGYFSLTLVTLSLSSLVFVLYIVVTEPYYL
;
A
#
# COMPACT_ATOMS: atom_id res chain seq x y z
N MET A 1 14.86 -6.77 -10.39
CA MET A 1 13.45 -6.68 -10.82
C MET A 1 12.50 -6.45 -9.64
N THR A 2 12.53 -7.26 -8.57
CA THR A 2 11.63 -7.14 -7.40
C THR A 2 11.71 -5.78 -6.70
N ARG A 3 12.91 -5.21 -6.51
CA ARG A 3 13.09 -3.87 -5.93
C ARG A 3 12.37 -2.76 -6.70
N VAL A 4 12.35 -2.83 -8.03
CA VAL A 4 11.67 -1.82 -8.89
C VAL A 4 10.15 -1.89 -8.68
N ILE A 5 9.61 -3.10 -8.58
CA ILE A 5 8.18 -3.35 -8.33
C ILE A 5 7.77 -2.80 -6.95
N LEU A 6 8.59 -3.01 -5.92
CA LEU A 6 8.33 -2.48 -4.58
C LEU A 6 8.33 -0.94 -4.55
N ILE A 7 9.29 -0.31 -5.23
CA ILE A 7 9.33 1.16 -5.34
C ILE A 7 8.08 1.68 -6.05
N LEU A 8 7.68 1.03 -7.15
CA LEU A 8 6.44 1.37 -7.86
C LEU A 8 5.20 1.23 -6.96
N LEU A 9 5.08 0.14 -6.21
CA LEU A 9 3.99 -0.07 -5.26
C LEU A 9 3.99 1.00 -4.16
N LEU A 10 5.16 1.44 -3.70
CA LEU A 10 5.29 2.52 -2.73
C LEU A 10 4.81 3.86 -3.30
N PHE A 11 5.21 4.19 -4.53
CA PHE A 11 4.72 5.37 -5.24
C PHE A 11 3.20 5.34 -5.44
N ILE A 12 2.65 4.19 -5.82
CA ILE A 12 1.20 4.03 -5.98
C ILE A 12 0.49 4.24 -4.64
N GLN A 13 1.02 3.71 -3.53
CA GLN A 13 0.45 3.97 -2.20
C GLN A 13 0.56 5.46 -1.81
N MET A 14 1.62 6.18 -2.18
CA MET A 14 1.68 7.64 -1.98
C MET A 14 0.62 8.39 -2.80
N LEU A 15 0.38 7.97 -4.05
CA LEU A 15 -0.64 8.56 -4.92
C LEU A 15 -2.06 8.38 -4.36
N PHE A 16 -2.31 7.33 -3.58
CA PHE A 16 -3.56 7.16 -2.83
C PHE A 16 -3.79 8.33 -1.88
N PHE A 17 -2.82 8.64 -1.01
CA PHE A 17 -2.94 9.73 -0.02
C PHE A 17 -3.05 11.11 -0.69
N ILE A 18 -2.39 11.31 -1.81
CA ILE A 18 -2.51 12.53 -2.61
C ILE A 18 -3.94 12.64 -3.19
N ASN A 19 -4.48 11.55 -3.75
CA ASN A 19 -5.86 11.55 -4.23
C ASN A 19 -6.87 11.75 -3.11
N PHE A 20 -6.63 11.16 -1.94
CA PHE A 20 -7.46 11.35 -0.76
C PHE A 20 -7.54 12.82 -0.34
N THR A 21 -6.41 13.52 -0.34
CA THR A 21 -6.37 14.94 0.04
C THR A 21 -6.96 15.86 -1.03
N LEU A 22 -6.81 15.54 -2.32
CA LEU A 22 -7.13 16.45 -3.42
C LEU A 22 -8.49 16.19 -4.09
N ASN A 23 -8.99 14.96 -4.07
CA ASN A 23 -10.15 14.54 -4.86
C ASN A 23 -10.98 13.49 -4.11
N GLU A 24 -11.75 13.95 -3.13
CA GLU A 24 -12.72 13.11 -2.39
C GLU A 24 -13.67 12.37 -3.35
N GLY A 25 -14.13 13.01 -4.44
CA GLY A 25 -15.07 12.41 -5.40
C GLY A 25 -14.49 11.33 -6.33
N ILE A 26 -13.20 11.39 -6.70
CA ILE A 26 -12.57 10.39 -7.60
C ILE A 26 -12.15 9.14 -6.82
N LEU A 27 -11.81 9.32 -5.55
CA LEU A 27 -11.44 8.23 -4.66
C LEU A 27 -12.61 7.28 -4.43
N PHE A 28 -13.83 7.81 -4.46
CA PHE A 28 -15.07 7.05 -4.33
C PHE A 28 -15.23 5.96 -5.40
N PHE A 29 -15.16 6.34 -6.68
CA PHE A 29 -15.29 5.41 -7.81
C PHE A 29 -14.15 4.38 -7.88
N ASN A 30 -12.98 4.71 -7.32
CA ASN A 30 -11.79 3.88 -7.39
C ASN A 30 -11.49 3.11 -6.10
N ILE A 31 -12.38 3.15 -5.10
CA ILE A 31 -12.11 2.57 -3.77
C ILE A 31 -11.78 1.07 -3.84
N TYR A 32 -12.48 0.31 -4.70
CA TYR A 32 -12.23 -1.11 -4.93
C TYR A 32 -10.85 -1.40 -5.54
N ILE A 33 -10.39 -0.51 -6.43
CA ILE A 33 -9.06 -0.60 -7.05
C ILE A 33 -8.00 -0.31 -5.98
N TRP A 34 -8.21 0.71 -5.15
CA TRP A 34 -7.30 1.05 -4.06
C TRP A 34 -7.16 -0.07 -3.02
N VAL A 35 -8.27 -0.73 -2.64
CA VAL A 35 -8.24 -1.91 -1.76
C VAL A 35 -7.44 -3.04 -2.39
N SER A 36 -7.70 -3.35 -3.67
CA SER A 36 -6.99 -4.41 -4.38
C SER A 36 -5.49 -4.15 -4.44
N VAL A 37 -5.10 -2.92 -4.74
CA VAL A 37 -3.69 -2.49 -4.75
C VAL A 37 -3.06 -2.58 -3.37
N ALA A 38 -3.76 -2.16 -2.31
CA ALA A 38 -3.25 -2.28 -0.94
C ALA A 38 -3.02 -3.74 -0.53
N LEU A 39 -3.95 -4.66 -0.85
CA LEU A 39 -3.77 -6.08 -0.60
C LEU A 39 -2.58 -6.67 -1.37
N ILE A 40 -2.44 -6.33 -2.66
CA ILE A 40 -1.31 -6.76 -3.48
C ILE A 40 0.01 -6.22 -2.91
N SER A 41 0.05 -4.96 -2.49
CA SER A 41 1.23 -4.35 -1.85
C SER A 41 1.60 -5.07 -0.55
N ILE A 42 0.63 -5.42 0.30
CA ILE A 42 0.89 -6.17 1.54
C ILE A 42 1.50 -7.53 1.24
N VAL A 43 0.89 -8.29 0.31
CA VAL A 43 1.39 -9.62 -0.06
C VAL A 43 2.78 -9.53 -0.69
N ALA A 44 3.01 -8.55 -1.56
CA ALA A 44 4.32 -8.33 -2.19
C ALA A 44 5.39 -7.95 -1.17
N GLY A 45 5.09 -7.01 -0.25
CA GLY A 45 6.01 -6.59 0.81
C GLY A 45 6.32 -7.71 1.81
N ALA A 46 5.31 -8.48 2.23
CA ALA A 46 5.49 -9.63 3.12
C ALA A 46 6.35 -10.73 2.47
N ARG A 47 6.12 -11.00 1.18
CA ARG A 47 6.88 -12.02 0.44
C ARG A 47 8.34 -11.61 0.24
N ASP A 48 8.61 -10.33 -0.02
CA ASP A 48 10.00 -9.84 -0.14
C ASP A 48 10.71 -9.84 1.23
N PHE A 49 10.02 -9.45 2.30
CA PHE A 49 10.55 -9.52 3.67
C PHE A 49 10.93 -10.95 4.09
N MET A 50 10.08 -11.94 3.79
CA MET A 50 10.38 -13.36 4.06
C MET A 50 11.54 -13.88 3.21
N LYS A 51 11.65 -13.45 1.94
CA LYS A 51 12.80 -13.81 1.09
C LYS A 51 14.11 -13.21 1.61
N GLU A 52 14.05 -11.99 2.12
CA GLU A 52 15.22 -11.29 2.65
C GLU A 52 15.74 -11.93 3.94
N GLN A 53 14.86 -12.42 4.82
CA GLN A 53 15.26 -13.20 5.99
C GLN A 53 16.00 -14.51 5.65
N VAL A 54 15.70 -15.12 4.50
CA VAL A 54 16.35 -16.37 4.04
C VAL A 54 17.73 -16.09 3.42
N SER A 55 17.92 -14.92 2.81
CA SER A 55 19.18 -14.50 2.19
C SER A 55 19.97 -13.60 3.15
N ARG A 56 20.64 -14.23 4.13
CA ARG A 56 21.29 -13.64 5.33
C ARG A 56 22.34 -12.53 5.12
N GLU A 57 22.60 -12.08 3.89
CA GLU A 57 23.63 -11.10 3.56
C GLU A 57 23.18 -10.16 2.43
N SER A 58 22.33 -9.18 2.70
CA SER A 58 22.55 -7.81 2.18
C SER A 58 21.42 -6.87 2.56
N THR A 59 21.80 -5.85 3.33
CA THR A 59 21.13 -4.54 3.47
C THR A 59 19.87 -4.50 4.34
N GLN A 60 20.06 -4.22 5.63
CA GLN A 60 19.00 -3.80 6.57
C GLN A 60 18.03 -2.76 5.98
N LEU A 61 18.51 -1.88 5.08
CA LEU A 61 17.71 -0.90 4.34
C LEU A 61 16.54 -1.52 3.57
N GLN A 62 16.71 -2.71 2.99
CA GLN A 62 15.70 -3.33 2.14
C GLN A 62 14.58 -3.99 2.97
N GLY A 63 14.94 -4.57 4.12
CA GLY A 63 13.98 -4.95 5.16
C GLY A 63 13.16 -3.77 5.69
N TYR A 64 13.78 -2.60 5.90
CA TYR A 64 13.04 -1.38 6.27
C TYR A 64 12.08 -0.92 5.17
N PHE A 65 12.48 -0.98 3.89
CA PHE A 65 11.61 -0.64 2.76
C PHE A 65 10.40 -1.56 2.65
N SER A 66 10.59 -2.86 2.88
CA SER A 66 9.48 -3.83 2.85
C SER A 66 8.52 -3.60 4.02
N LEU A 67 9.04 -3.32 5.22
CA LEU A 67 8.23 -2.98 6.39
C LEU A 67 7.44 -1.67 6.22
N THR A 68 8.07 -0.62 5.67
CA THR A 68 7.37 0.64 5.41
C THR A 68 6.27 0.44 4.38
N LEU A 69 6.51 -0.33 3.33
CA LEU A 69 5.50 -0.66 2.32
C LEU A 69 4.30 -1.41 2.91
N VAL A 70 4.55 -2.40 3.77
CA VAL A 70 3.47 -3.13 4.48
C VAL A 70 2.69 -2.20 5.40
N THR A 71 3.37 -1.38 6.20
CA THR A 71 2.75 -0.45 7.15
C THR A 71 1.91 0.61 6.42
N LEU A 72 2.44 1.15 5.32
CA LEU A 72 1.76 2.14 4.49
C LEU A 72 0.51 1.56 3.83
N SER A 73 0.58 0.32 3.36
CA SER A 73 -0.55 -0.37 2.74
C SER A 73 -1.64 -0.73 3.76
N LEU A 74 -1.25 -1.09 5.00
CA LEU A 74 -2.18 -1.27 6.12
C LEU A 74 -2.88 0.04 6.48
N SER A 75 -2.14 1.15 6.57
CA SER A 75 -2.69 2.48 6.80
C SER A 75 -3.70 2.86 5.71
N SER A 76 -3.35 2.61 4.43
CA SER A 76 -4.24 2.82 3.29
C SER A 76 -5.57 2.04 3.42
N LEU A 77 -5.53 0.77 3.83
CA LEU A 77 -6.75 -0.02 4.10
C LEU A 77 -7.59 0.56 5.24
N VAL A 78 -6.96 1.03 6.32
CA VAL A 78 -7.68 1.66 7.44
C VAL A 78 -8.37 2.94 6.98
N PHE A 79 -7.71 3.76 6.15
CA PHE A 79 -8.31 4.95 5.55
C PHE A 79 -9.48 4.60 4.64
N VAL A 80 -9.36 3.57 3.81
CA VAL A 80 -10.48 3.10 2.99
C VAL A 80 -11.66 2.66 3.85
N LEU A 81 -11.42 1.87 4.90
CA LEU A 81 -12.47 1.44 5.82
C LEU A 81 -13.12 2.61 6.55
N TYR A 82 -12.32 3.61 6.95
CA TYR A 82 -12.83 4.83 7.56
C TYR A 82 -13.82 5.53 6.62
N ILE A 83 -13.45 5.74 5.35
CA ILE A 83 -14.32 6.36 4.34
C ILE A 83 -15.63 5.60 4.17
N VAL A 84 -15.58 4.27 4.08
CA VAL A 84 -16.76 3.41 3.95
C VAL A 84 -17.72 3.59 5.13
N VAL A 85 -17.19 3.80 6.34
CA VAL A 85 -17.99 3.97 7.56
C VAL A 85 -18.53 5.40 7.72
N THR A 86 -17.71 6.41 7.42
CA THR A 86 -18.12 7.83 7.59
C THR A 86 -18.99 8.35 6.47
N GLU A 87 -18.83 7.84 5.25
CA GLU A 87 -19.59 8.29 4.08
C GLU A 87 -20.34 7.14 3.40
N PRO A 88 -21.25 6.44 4.12
CA PRO A 88 -21.98 5.29 3.58
C PRO A 88 -22.96 5.67 2.46
N TYR A 89 -23.32 6.95 2.33
CA TYR A 89 -24.30 7.45 1.35
C TYR A 89 -23.78 7.54 -0.09
N TYR A 90 -22.49 7.32 -0.30
CA TYR A 90 -21.91 7.36 -1.63
C TYR A 90 -21.78 5.96 -2.27
N LEU A 91 -21.92 4.86 -1.50
CA LEU A 91 -21.94 3.46 -1.99
C LEU A 91 -23.19 3.14 -2.81
#